data_AF-A0A4R0F4K3-F1
#
_entry.id   AF-A0A4R0F4K3-F1
#
_cell.length_a   1.000
_cell.length_b   1.000
_cell.length_c   1.000
_cell.angle_alpha   90.00
_cell.angle_beta   90.00
_cell.angle_gamma   90.00
#
_symmetry.space_group_name_H-M   'P 1'
#
loop_
_entity.id
_entity.type
_entity.pdbx_description
1 polymer ?
#
loop_
_entity_poly.entity_id
_entity_poly.type
_entity_poly.pdbx_seq_one_letter_code
_entity_poly.pdbx_strand_id
1 'polypeptide(L)'
;MAERHHGITGRETASGKIPIRDAATAVIAMLAYADDADEEAFPLNTPILVTSINRVLPKAGVTGNLRKNLEIISQITSPTLVVIRIENPYSPSLDQSTVIGTTDEFGQRTGLQALLTVKSVLGITPKIICVPDVETVDVTNAIGAICKKLRAYSYITPRDAEGMIMKSAEAVANFRQMLAFREIEIIWPEFTSGNVFLGSGDSDLEFTDISLQTTPADRSFVTLTYDLYRNGQKVESNQTVGDPEPDSTSGSFINCIETIFQSYPDISIDQGGGGIAHFSTRNGYRILGNKGDLEKESIRLVFKQNPSQEDDLFPMLIDRYSGQPFNSPIELITLGKTMYEGF
;
A
#
# COMPACT_ATOMS: atom_id res chain seq x y z
N MET A 1 -25.22 57.71 -36.30
CA MET A 1 -24.73 58.14 -34.97
C MET A 1 -25.20 57.12 -33.97
N ALA A 2 -24.31 56.53 -33.18
CA ALA A 2 -24.70 55.55 -32.17
C ALA A 2 -25.37 56.26 -30.99
N GLU A 3 -26.65 55.99 -30.74
CA GLU A 3 -27.33 56.41 -29.51
C GLU A 3 -26.62 55.75 -28.32
N ARG A 4 -25.89 56.56 -27.55
CA ARG A 4 -25.31 56.12 -26.28
C ARG A 4 -26.36 56.27 -25.20
N HIS A 5 -26.93 55.15 -24.77
CA HIS A 5 -27.80 55.13 -23.60
C HIS A 5 -26.95 55.42 -22.36
N HIS A 6 -27.26 56.53 -21.67
CA HIS A 6 -26.72 56.82 -20.35
C HIS A 6 -27.82 56.60 -19.32
N GLY A 7 -27.68 55.55 -18.50
CA GLY A 7 -28.67 55.13 -17.52
C GLY A 7 -28.52 53.65 -17.15
N ILE A 8 -29.31 53.19 -16.19
CA ILE A 8 -29.44 51.76 -15.85
C ILE A 8 -30.59 51.18 -16.67
N THR A 9 -30.32 50.13 -17.45
CA THR A 9 -31.33 49.36 -18.16
C THR A 9 -31.71 48.13 -17.34
N GLY A 10 -32.98 47.98 -17.00
CA GLY A 10 -33.51 46.77 -16.37
C GLY A 10 -34.06 45.81 -17.41
N ARG A 11 -33.68 44.53 -17.34
CA ARG A 11 -34.25 43.46 -18.17
C ARG A 11 -34.70 42.34 -17.26
N GLU A 12 -36.01 42.27 -17.01
CA GLU A 12 -36.59 41.18 -16.21
C GLU A 12 -36.52 39.88 -17.03
N THR A 13 -35.63 38.99 -16.59
CA THR A 13 -35.49 37.67 -17.18
C THR A 13 -36.16 36.68 -16.23
N ALA A 14 -37.15 35.93 -16.70
CA ALA A 14 -37.73 34.83 -15.94
C ALA A 14 -36.78 33.61 -15.93
N SER A 15 -35.56 33.79 -15.41
CA SER A 15 -34.66 32.67 -15.15
C SER A 15 -35.15 31.94 -13.89
N GLY A 16 -35.29 30.61 -13.96
CA GLY A 16 -35.60 29.80 -12.78
C GLY A 16 -34.54 29.93 -11.68
N LYS A 17 -34.80 29.31 -10.53
CA LYS A 17 -33.84 29.26 -9.41
C LYS A 17 -32.49 28.73 -9.91
N ILE A 18 -31.42 29.51 -9.77
CA ILE A 18 -30.06 29.03 -10.03
C ILE A 18 -29.75 27.99 -8.94
N PRO A 19 -29.54 26.71 -9.28
CA PRO A 19 -29.23 25.71 -8.27
C PRO A 19 -27.86 26.02 -7.65
N ILE A 20 -27.83 26.16 -6.33
CA ILE A 20 -26.58 26.17 -5.59
C ILE A 20 -26.03 24.75 -5.63
N ARG A 21 -24.83 24.58 -6.19
CA ARG A 21 -24.13 23.30 -6.20
C ARG A 21 -23.14 23.31 -5.05
N ASP A 22 -23.14 22.26 -4.24
CA ASP A 22 -22.10 22.05 -3.25
C ASP A 22 -20.75 21.91 -3.96
N ALA A 23 -19.74 22.59 -3.44
CA ALA A 23 -18.38 22.41 -3.91
C ALA A 23 -17.90 21.03 -3.44
N ALA A 24 -17.58 20.14 -4.37
CA ALA A 24 -16.98 18.85 -4.04
C ALA A 24 -15.56 19.07 -3.49
N THR A 25 -15.42 19.08 -2.16
CA THR A 25 -14.14 19.31 -1.47
C THR A 25 -13.30 18.05 -1.31
N ALA A 26 -13.88 16.87 -1.50
CA ALA A 26 -13.23 15.57 -1.29
C ALA A 26 -12.83 14.85 -2.59
N VAL A 27 -12.63 15.58 -3.70
CA VAL A 27 -12.14 14.98 -4.95
C VAL A 27 -10.63 14.79 -4.86
N ILE A 28 -10.20 13.53 -4.89
CA ILE A 28 -8.79 13.13 -4.88
C ILE A 28 -8.32 13.00 -6.32
N ALA A 29 -7.16 13.58 -6.65
CA ALA A 29 -6.42 13.24 -7.85
C ALA A 29 -5.09 12.61 -7.47
N MET A 30 -4.82 11.44 -8.05
CA MET A 30 -3.61 10.68 -7.82
C MET A 30 -2.83 10.56 -9.13
N LEU A 31 -1.54 10.86 -9.06
CA LEU A 31 -0.58 10.52 -10.10
C LEU A 31 0.05 9.18 -9.75
N ALA A 32 0.02 8.21 -10.65
CA ALA A 32 0.55 6.86 -10.39
C ALA A 32 1.23 6.29 -11.64
N TYR A 33 2.01 5.23 -11.48
CA TYR A 33 2.67 4.54 -12.58
C TYR A 33 2.48 3.02 -12.47
N ALA A 34 2.38 2.39 -13.64
CA ALA A 34 2.29 0.94 -13.82
C ALA A 34 2.49 0.64 -15.32
N ASP A 35 3.49 -0.18 -15.64
CA ASP A 35 3.84 -0.48 -17.04
C ASP A 35 2.85 -1.46 -17.68
N ASP A 36 2.28 -2.35 -16.87
CA ASP A 36 1.34 -3.40 -17.28
C ASP A 36 -0.14 -3.03 -17.05
N ALA A 37 -0.44 -1.77 -16.76
CA ALA A 37 -1.82 -1.30 -16.69
C ALA A 37 -2.47 -1.25 -18.08
N ASP A 38 -3.77 -1.59 -18.15
CA ASP A 38 -4.59 -1.54 -19.37
C ASP A 38 -4.58 -0.13 -19.97
N GLU A 39 -3.97 0.03 -21.15
CA GLU A 39 -3.75 1.35 -21.76
C GLU A 39 -5.07 2.05 -22.13
N GLU A 40 -6.14 1.31 -22.40
CA GLU A 40 -7.46 1.86 -22.68
C GLU A 40 -8.15 2.41 -21.42
N ALA A 41 -8.03 1.72 -20.29
CA ALA A 41 -8.61 2.19 -19.03
C ALA A 41 -7.74 3.23 -18.32
N PHE A 42 -6.42 3.15 -18.46
CA PHE A 42 -5.46 4.07 -17.87
C PHE A 42 -4.49 4.59 -18.95
N PRO A 43 -4.94 5.38 -19.93
CA PRO A 43 -4.06 5.98 -20.91
C PRO A 43 -3.05 6.92 -20.26
N LEU A 44 -1.83 6.95 -20.80
CA LEU A 44 -0.75 7.79 -20.28
C LEU A 44 -1.14 9.27 -20.29
N ASN A 45 -0.75 9.97 -19.22
CA ASN A 45 -0.89 11.40 -19.02
C ASN A 45 -2.33 11.92 -19.21
N THR A 46 -3.33 11.05 -19.03
CA THR A 46 -4.73 11.36 -19.29
C THR A 46 -5.55 11.17 -18.01
N PRO A 47 -6.31 12.19 -17.57
CA PRO A 47 -7.16 12.05 -16.38
C PRO A 47 -8.33 11.11 -16.61
N ILE A 48 -8.45 10.09 -15.76
CA ILE A 48 -9.55 9.14 -15.77
C ILE A 48 -10.33 9.24 -14.47
N LEU A 49 -11.66 9.36 -14.57
CA LEU A 49 -12.55 9.31 -13.42
C LEU A 49 -12.78 7.85 -13.00
N VAL A 50 -12.31 7.49 -11.81
CA VAL A 50 -12.57 6.19 -11.19
C VAL A 50 -13.82 6.30 -10.33
N THR A 51 -14.95 5.80 -10.85
CA THR A 51 -16.24 5.77 -10.14
C THR A 51 -16.39 4.56 -9.22
N SER A 52 -15.60 3.52 -9.44
CA SER A 52 -15.54 2.32 -8.61
C SER A 52 -14.16 1.71 -8.70
N ILE A 53 -13.43 1.70 -7.58
CA ILE A 53 -12.07 1.16 -7.52
C ILE A 53 -12.07 -0.34 -7.84
N ASN A 54 -13.02 -1.10 -7.27
CA ASN A 54 -13.16 -2.54 -7.51
C ASN A 54 -13.35 -2.90 -8.99
N ARG A 55 -13.95 -2.02 -9.80
CA ARG A 55 -14.15 -2.25 -11.24
C ARG A 55 -12.87 -2.08 -12.04
N VAL A 56 -12.03 -1.12 -11.66
CA VAL A 56 -10.79 -0.79 -12.40
C VAL A 56 -9.57 -1.53 -11.87
N LEU A 57 -9.67 -2.12 -10.68
CA LEU A 57 -8.63 -2.90 -10.02
C LEU A 57 -8.00 -4.00 -10.90
N PRO A 58 -8.76 -4.83 -11.63
CA PRO A 58 -8.19 -5.83 -12.54
C PRO A 58 -7.39 -5.24 -13.71
N LYS A 59 -7.60 -3.95 -14.01
CA LYS A 59 -6.98 -3.23 -15.13
C LYS A 59 -5.77 -2.38 -14.72
N ALA A 60 -5.51 -2.27 -13.42
CA ALA A 60 -4.48 -1.40 -12.85
C ALA A 60 -3.04 -1.93 -13.04
N GLY A 61 -2.88 -3.13 -13.59
CA GLY A 61 -1.59 -3.83 -13.61
C GLY A 61 -1.19 -4.35 -12.23
N VAL A 62 0.00 -4.93 -12.13
CA VAL A 62 0.66 -5.35 -10.88
C VAL A 62 2.03 -4.70 -10.70
N THR A 63 2.58 -4.08 -11.75
CA THR A 63 3.85 -3.35 -11.70
C THR A 63 3.66 -1.92 -11.21
N GLY A 64 4.70 -1.33 -10.62
CA GLY A 64 4.65 0.04 -10.11
C GLY A 64 3.74 0.19 -8.89
N ASN A 65 3.04 1.32 -8.80
CA ASN A 65 2.30 1.69 -7.60
C ASN A 65 0.79 1.92 -7.79
N LEU A 66 0.29 1.90 -9.02
CA LEU A 66 -1.13 2.20 -9.30
C LEU A 66 -2.07 1.24 -8.55
N ARG A 67 -1.87 -0.07 -8.70
CA ARG A 67 -2.71 -1.09 -8.05
C ARG A 67 -2.65 -0.99 -6.53
N LYS A 68 -1.44 -0.93 -5.97
CA LYS A 68 -1.19 -0.78 -4.51
C LYS A 68 -2.02 0.36 -3.93
N ASN A 69 -1.95 1.54 -4.54
CA ASN A 69 -2.65 2.71 -4.03
C ASN A 69 -4.18 2.59 -4.16
N LEU A 70 -4.67 2.00 -5.24
CA LEU A 70 -6.11 1.72 -5.40
C LEU A 70 -6.60 0.76 -4.31
N GLU A 71 -5.88 -0.31 -4.03
CA GLU A 71 -6.23 -1.26 -2.96
C GLU A 71 -6.28 -0.58 -1.59
N ILE A 72 -5.24 0.19 -1.23
CA ILE A 72 -5.17 0.93 0.03
C ILE A 72 -6.36 1.89 0.17
N ILE A 73 -6.65 2.69 -0.84
CA ILE A 73 -7.76 3.64 -0.80
C ILE A 73 -9.09 2.89 -0.64
N SER A 74 -9.29 1.80 -1.40
CA SER A 74 -10.54 1.03 -1.36
C SER A 74 -10.86 0.40 0.00
N GLN A 75 -9.82 0.08 0.79
CA GLN A 75 -9.97 -0.46 2.14
C GLN A 75 -10.42 0.60 3.15
N ILE A 76 -10.12 1.87 2.90
CA ILE A 76 -10.45 2.98 3.80
C ILE A 76 -11.78 3.60 3.39
N THR A 77 -11.98 3.91 2.11
CA THR A 77 -13.15 4.64 1.62
C THR A 77 -13.37 4.49 0.12
N SER A 78 -14.49 4.99 -0.39
CA SER A 78 -14.82 5.05 -1.83
C SER A 78 -14.97 6.52 -2.26
N PRO A 79 -13.84 7.24 -2.48
CA PRO A 79 -13.88 8.65 -2.83
C PRO A 79 -14.15 8.87 -4.32
N THR A 80 -14.50 10.10 -4.70
CA THR A 80 -14.39 10.51 -6.11
C THR A 80 -12.91 10.62 -6.46
N LEU A 81 -12.40 9.65 -7.20
CA LEU A 81 -10.99 9.52 -7.51
C LEU A 81 -10.71 9.80 -8.98
N VAL A 82 -9.74 10.68 -9.23
CA VAL A 82 -9.13 10.88 -10.55
C VAL A 82 -7.77 10.20 -10.52
N VAL A 83 -7.51 9.34 -11.50
CA VAL A 83 -6.19 8.74 -11.70
C VAL A 83 -5.58 9.31 -12.97
N ILE A 84 -4.32 9.70 -12.89
CA ILE A 84 -3.49 10.01 -14.05
C ILE A 84 -2.32 9.04 -14.01
N ARG A 85 -2.26 8.13 -14.99
CA ARG A 85 -1.11 7.23 -15.16
C ARG A 85 0.01 7.97 -15.87
N ILE A 86 1.24 7.87 -15.37
CA ILE A 86 2.45 8.34 -16.02
C ILE A 86 3.35 7.17 -16.40
N GLU A 87 4.35 7.44 -17.23
CA GLU A 87 5.43 6.49 -17.48
C GLU A 87 6.16 6.18 -16.16
N ASN A 88 6.62 4.94 -16.01
CA ASN A 88 7.33 4.51 -14.80
C ASN A 88 8.62 5.33 -14.64
N PRO A 89 8.75 6.13 -13.56
CA PRO A 89 9.89 7.01 -13.42
C PRO A 89 11.13 6.27 -12.87
N TYR A 90 11.06 4.97 -12.58
CA TYR A 90 12.19 4.19 -12.07
C TYR A 90 12.90 3.41 -13.17
N SER A 91 13.90 4.04 -13.82
CA SER A 91 14.75 3.36 -14.81
C SER A 91 16.13 4.04 -14.98
N PRO A 92 17.24 3.56 -14.36
CA PRO A 92 17.40 2.64 -13.23
C PRO A 92 17.27 3.33 -11.85
N SER A 93 17.09 4.64 -11.83
CA SER A 93 16.85 5.48 -10.66
C SER A 93 15.64 6.37 -10.91
N LEU A 94 15.16 7.06 -9.89
CA LEU A 94 14.01 7.96 -10.01
C LEU A 94 14.31 9.13 -10.96
N ASP A 95 13.61 9.17 -12.10
CA ASP A 95 13.55 10.32 -13.00
C ASP A 95 12.43 11.27 -12.59
N GLN A 96 12.82 12.31 -11.88
CA GLN A 96 11.90 13.35 -11.40
C GLN A 96 11.27 14.16 -12.55
N SER A 97 11.91 14.22 -13.72
CA SER A 97 11.41 14.99 -14.86
C SER A 97 10.15 14.36 -15.46
N THR A 98 10.11 13.01 -15.52
CA THR A 98 8.93 12.23 -15.90
C THR A 98 7.76 12.49 -14.95
N VAL A 99 8.02 12.59 -13.64
CA VAL A 99 6.98 12.87 -12.63
C VAL A 99 6.47 14.31 -12.75
N ILE A 100 7.37 15.30 -12.78
CA ILE A 100 7.01 16.73 -12.87
C ILE A 100 6.26 17.03 -14.17
N GLY A 101 6.71 16.41 -15.26
CA GLY A 101 6.13 16.53 -16.58
C GLY A 101 6.29 17.91 -17.21
N THR A 102 5.85 18.00 -18.46
CA THR A 102 5.94 19.21 -19.29
C THR A 102 4.70 19.31 -20.18
N THR A 103 4.74 20.20 -21.17
CA THR A 103 3.86 20.14 -22.33
C THR A 103 4.67 19.53 -23.48
N ASP A 104 4.19 18.43 -24.05
CA ASP A 104 4.85 17.75 -25.15
C ASP A 104 4.65 18.50 -26.49
N GLU A 105 5.21 17.94 -27.57
CA GLU A 105 5.13 18.50 -28.92
C GLU A 105 3.70 18.55 -29.48
N PHE A 106 2.80 17.71 -28.98
CA PHE A 106 1.38 17.66 -29.36
C PHE A 106 0.50 18.56 -28.48
N GLY A 107 1.10 19.28 -27.52
CA GLY A 107 0.39 20.15 -26.59
C GLY A 107 -0.27 19.42 -25.42
N GLN A 108 -0.04 18.11 -25.27
CA GLN A 108 -0.50 17.34 -24.13
C GLN A 108 0.36 17.68 -22.91
N ARG A 109 -0.31 17.88 -21.76
CA ARG A 109 0.37 18.05 -20.48
C ARG A 109 0.67 16.68 -19.89
N THR A 110 1.91 16.46 -19.48
CA THR A 110 2.37 15.21 -18.88
C THR A 110 2.64 15.36 -17.39
N GLY A 111 2.82 14.25 -16.68
CA GLY A 111 3.20 14.26 -15.26
C GLY A 111 2.22 15.05 -14.39
N LEU A 112 2.77 15.83 -13.45
CA LEU A 112 1.98 16.75 -12.61
C LEU A 112 1.26 17.85 -13.40
N GLN A 113 1.75 18.24 -14.58
CA GLN A 113 1.06 19.25 -15.39
C GLN A 113 -0.30 18.74 -15.89
N ALA A 114 -0.47 17.44 -16.08
CA ALA A 114 -1.72 16.81 -16.49
C ALA A 114 -2.87 17.10 -15.51
N LEU A 115 -2.58 17.28 -14.21
CA LEU A 115 -3.58 17.62 -13.17
C LEU A 115 -4.34 18.92 -13.50
N LEU A 116 -3.72 19.85 -14.21
CA LEU A 116 -4.35 21.11 -14.61
C LEU A 116 -5.41 20.94 -15.71
N THR A 117 -5.45 19.77 -16.36
CA THR A 117 -6.43 19.44 -17.43
C THR A 117 -7.68 18.74 -16.90
N VAL A 118 -7.65 18.27 -15.64
CA VAL A 118 -8.74 17.48 -15.02
C VAL A 118 -10.09 18.19 -15.14
N LYS A 119 -10.12 19.51 -14.90
CA LYS A 119 -11.35 20.30 -14.97
C LYS A 119 -11.91 20.38 -16.39
N SER A 120 -11.06 20.55 -17.41
CA SER A 120 -11.52 20.63 -18.79
C SER A 120 -11.96 19.28 -19.34
N VAL A 121 -11.32 18.19 -18.91
CA VAL A 121 -11.61 16.83 -19.39
C VAL A 121 -12.81 16.22 -18.66
N LEU A 122 -12.83 16.30 -17.33
CA LEU A 122 -13.81 15.58 -16.48
C LEU A 122 -14.84 16.50 -15.82
N GLY A 123 -14.72 17.83 -15.97
CA GLY A 123 -15.65 18.79 -15.38
C GLY A 123 -15.53 18.98 -13.85
N ILE A 124 -14.58 18.30 -13.20
CA ILE A 124 -14.35 18.34 -11.75
C ILE A 124 -13.00 18.95 -11.42
N THR A 125 -12.88 19.60 -10.26
CA THR A 125 -11.61 20.20 -9.80
C THR A 125 -11.12 19.42 -8.59
N PRO A 126 -9.97 18.71 -8.68
CA PRO A 126 -9.44 17.98 -7.54
C PRO A 126 -8.95 18.94 -6.47
N LYS A 127 -9.17 18.56 -5.21
CA LYS A 127 -8.84 19.35 -4.02
C LYS A 127 -7.85 18.68 -3.10
N ILE A 128 -7.65 17.37 -3.28
CA ILE A 128 -6.62 16.58 -2.61
C ILE A 128 -5.76 15.98 -3.72
N ILE A 129 -4.45 16.24 -3.66
CA ILE A 129 -3.47 15.71 -4.61
C ILE A 129 -2.60 14.68 -3.89
N CYS A 130 -2.38 13.54 -4.53
CA CYS A 130 -1.52 12.46 -4.03
C CYS A 130 -0.56 12.06 -5.15
N VAL A 131 0.73 11.93 -4.83
CA VAL A 131 1.79 11.58 -5.79
C VAL A 131 2.71 10.54 -5.13
N PRO A 132 2.15 9.37 -4.79
CA PRO A 132 2.80 8.41 -3.92
C PRO A 132 4.13 7.89 -4.49
N ASP A 133 5.02 7.53 -3.56
CA ASP A 133 6.30 6.86 -3.78
C ASP A 133 7.40 7.72 -4.44
N VAL A 134 7.14 8.97 -4.85
CA VAL A 134 8.08 9.79 -5.64
C VAL A 134 8.28 11.23 -5.10
N GLU A 135 7.91 11.50 -3.85
CA GLU A 135 7.88 12.84 -3.26
C GLU A 135 9.26 13.38 -2.80
N THR A 136 10.19 13.48 -3.74
CA THR A 136 11.47 14.19 -3.55
C THR A 136 11.26 15.69 -3.34
N VAL A 137 12.32 16.44 -3.00
CA VAL A 137 12.25 17.90 -2.82
C VAL A 137 11.76 18.61 -4.09
N ASP A 138 12.29 18.27 -5.27
CA ASP A 138 11.93 18.96 -6.52
C ASP A 138 10.52 18.60 -6.98
N VAL A 139 10.13 17.32 -6.88
CA VAL A 139 8.77 16.87 -7.15
C VAL A 139 7.80 17.57 -6.20
N THR A 140 8.12 17.64 -4.91
CA THR A 140 7.27 18.30 -3.91
C THR A 140 7.12 19.80 -4.17
N ASN A 141 8.18 20.49 -4.60
CA ASN A 141 8.09 21.88 -5.01
C ASN A 141 7.16 22.07 -6.22
N ALA A 142 7.22 21.15 -7.20
CA ALA A 142 6.29 21.14 -8.34
C ALA A 142 4.83 20.88 -7.89
N ILE A 143 4.61 19.92 -6.98
CA ILE A 143 3.31 19.65 -6.36
C ILE A 143 2.75 20.93 -5.72
N GLY A 144 3.53 21.61 -4.89
CA GLY A 144 3.12 22.86 -4.24
C GLY A 144 2.68 23.94 -5.21
N ALA A 145 3.42 24.11 -6.31
CA ALA A 145 3.07 25.04 -7.37
C ALA A 145 1.74 24.68 -8.08
N ILE A 146 1.49 23.39 -8.31
CA ILE A 146 0.23 22.89 -8.89
C ILE A 146 -0.93 23.05 -7.91
N CYS A 147 -0.75 22.67 -6.65
CA CYS A 147 -1.76 22.83 -5.59
C CYS A 147 -2.20 24.30 -5.46
N LYS A 148 -1.27 25.25 -5.53
CA LYS A 148 -1.59 26.68 -5.50
C LYS A 148 -2.47 27.12 -6.68
N LYS A 149 -2.22 26.59 -7.90
CA LYS A 149 -3.05 26.86 -9.09
C LYS A 149 -4.45 26.27 -8.96
N LEU A 150 -4.55 25.04 -8.45
CA LEU A 150 -5.82 24.32 -8.29
C LEU A 150 -6.61 24.73 -7.04
N ARG A 151 -5.96 25.48 -6.13
CA ARG A 151 -6.44 25.70 -4.75
C ARG A 151 -6.77 24.36 -4.09
N ALA A 152 -5.79 23.47 -4.10
CA ALA A 152 -5.82 22.12 -3.56
C ALA A 152 -4.76 21.99 -2.45
N TYR A 153 -4.79 20.87 -1.73
CA TYR A 153 -3.76 20.47 -0.77
C TYR A 153 -3.15 19.13 -1.20
N SER A 154 -1.90 18.90 -0.81
CA SER A 154 -1.23 17.61 -0.99
C SER A 154 -0.74 17.06 0.34
N TYR A 155 -0.97 15.77 0.55
CA TYR A 155 -0.36 15.00 1.62
C TYR A 155 0.80 14.21 1.01
N ILE A 156 1.99 14.32 1.61
CA ILE A 156 3.20 13.71 1.07
C ILE A 156 3.97 12.96 2.13
N THR A 157 4.69 11.93 1.72
CA THR A 157 5.71 11.29 2.55
C THR A 157 7.09 11.71 2.03
N PRO A 158 7.92 12.38 2.83
CA PRO A 158 9.17 12.98 2.36
C PRO A 158 10.19 11.89 1.98
N ARG A 159 10.76 12.03 0.77
CA ARG A 159 11.72 11.07 0.20
C ARG A 159 13.04 11.73 -0.18
N ASP A 160 14.11 10.94 -0.17
CA ASP A 160 15.42 11.34 -0.67
C ASP A 160 15.48 11.36 -2.22
N ALA A 161 16.66 11.62 -2.79
CA ALA A 161 16.82 11.77 -4.23
C ALA A 161 16.56 10.46 -5.00
N GLU A 162 16.72 9.32 -4.33
CA GLU A 162 16.48 7.98 -4.84
C GLU A 162 15.01 7.55 -4.71
N GLY A 163 14.16 8.37 -4.07
CA GLY A 163 12.76 8.05 -3.82
C GLY A 163 12.56 7.16 -2.59
N MET A 164 13.55 7.04 -1.72
CA MET A 164 13.45 6.27 -0.47
C MET A 164 12.94 7.17 0.66
N ILE A 165 12.17 6.57 1.57
CA ILE A 165 11.61 7.29 2.73
C ILE A 165 12.74 7.77 3.63
N MET A 166 12.65 9.01 4.10
CA MET A 166 13.61 9.54 5.06
C MET A 166 13.58 8.74 6.38
N LYS A 167 14.75 8.38 6.90
CA LYS A 167 14.86 7.51 8.09
C LYS A 167 14.84 8.24 9.44
N SER A 168 15.09 9.55 9.45
CA SER A 168 15.20 10.33 10.69
C SER A 168 14.31 11.57 10.69
N ALA A 169 13.80 11.93 11.87
CA ALA A 169 13.02 13.16 12.05
C ALA A 169 13.83 14.42 11.69
N GLU A 170 15.16 14.41 11.89
CA GLU A 170 16.05 15.50 11.50
C GLU A 170 16.10 15.68 9.98
N ALA A 171 16.21 14.60 9.21
CA ALA A 171 16.17 14.66 7.76
C ALA A 171 14.83 15.24 7.25
N VAL A 172 13.73 14.84 7.88
CA VAL A 172 12.38 15.36 7.57
C VAL A 172 12.25 16.85 7.92
N ALA A 173 12.81 17.29 9.05
CA ALA A 173 12.83 18.70 9.42
C ALA A 173 13.62 19.54 8.39
N ASN A 174 14.75 19.03 7.90
CA ASN A 174 15.54 19.66 6.85
C ASN A 174 14.79 19.69 5.51
N PHE A 175 14.13 18.60 5.13
CA PHE A 175 13.23 18.55 3.97
C PHE A 175 12.16 19.63 4.04
N ARG A 176 11.50 19.77 5.19
CA ARG A 176 10.47 20.81 5.39
C ARG A 176 11.01 22.23 5.21
N GLN A 177 12.25 22.50 5.62
CA GLN A 177 12.88 23.82 5.45
C GLN A 177 13.13 24.18 3.98
N MET A 178 13.26 23.18 3.09
CA MET A 178 13.41 23.40 1.65
C MET A 178 12.08 23.71 0.95
N LEU A 179 10.94 23.59 1.64
CA LEU A 179 9.60 23.83 1.09
C LEU A 179 9.04 25.19 1.51
N ALA A 180 8.51 25.94 0.54
CA ALA A 180 7.89 27.26 0.76
C ALA A 180 6.36 27.28 0.62
N PHE A 181 5.72 26.11 0.56
CA PHE A 181 4.29 25.97 0.30
C PHE A 181 3.51 25.68 1.59
N ARG A 182 2.37 26.35 1.76
CA ARG A 182 1.43 26.05 2.85
C ARG A 182 0.46 24.93 2.47
N GLU A 183 0.30 24.70 1.17
CA GLU A 183 -0.59 23.70 0.58
C GLU A 183 -0.06 22.25 0.68
N ILE A 184 1.06 22.04 1.38
CA ILE A 184 1.73 20.74 1.53
C ILE A 184 1.72 20.35 2.99
N GLU A 185 1.23 19.14 3.27
CA GLU A 185 1.26 18.52 4.57
C GLU A 185 2.15 17.27 4.54
N ILE A 186 3.10 17.22 5.46
CA ILE A 186 4.08 16.14 5.57
C ILE A 186 3.53 15.09 6.54
N ILE A 187 3.46 13.84 6.07
CA ILE A 187 3.11 12.67 6.88
C ILE A 187 4.36 11.78 6.98
N TRP A 188 4.88 11.65 8.20
CA TRP A 188 6.05 10.83 8.51
C TRP A 188 5.99 10.32 9.97
N PRO A 189 6.42 9.08 10.27
CA PRO A 189 6.89 8.06 9.32
C PRO A 189 5.76 7.53 8.42
N GLU A 190 6.12 6.84 7.34
CA GLU A 190 5.12 6.13 6.52
C GLU A 190 4.42 5.09 7.39
N PHE A 191 3.12 4.91 7.18
CA PHE A 191 2.41 3.81 7.81
C PHE A 191 3.02 2.52 7.29
N THR A 192 3.63 1.74 8.19
CA THR A 192 3.94 0.34 7.92
C THR A 192 2.62 -0.42 7.89
N SER A 193 1.88 -0.25 6.80
CA SER A 193 0.78 -1.11 6.44
C SER A 193 1.37 -2.50 6.26
N GLY A 194 0.87 -3.45 7.04
CA GLY A 194 1.08 -4.87 6.80
C GLY A 194 0.61 -5.41 5.46
N ASN A 195 -0.05 -4.56 4.69
CA ASN A 195 -0.60 -4.87 3.39
C ASN A 195 -0.05 -3.84 2.40
N VAL A 196 1.12 -4.12 1.87
CA VAL A 196 1.29 -3.96 0.43
C VAL A 196 1.35 -5.38 -0.09
N PHE A 197 0.23 -5.87 -0.61
CA PHE A 197 0.30 -6.94 -1.60
C PHE A 197 0.98 -6.32 -2.81
N LEU A 198 2.30 -6.22 -2.76
CA LEU A 198 3.07 -6.38 -3.96
C LEU A 198 2.55 -7.69 -4.52
N GLY A 199 2.03 -7.64 -5.75
CA GLY A 199 1.99 -8.82 -6.58
C GLY A 199 3.43 -9.24 -6.88
N SER A 200 4.22 -9.49 -5.83
CA SER A 200 5.48 -10.18 -5.94
C SER A 200 5.08 -11.56 -6.43
N GLY A 201 5.31 -11.80 -7.72
CA GLY A 201 5.70 -13.15 -8.09
C GLY A 201 6.79 -13.62 -7.14
N ASP A 202 6.89 -14.93 -6.94
CA ASP A 202 7.80 -15.54 -5.96
C ASP A 202 9.30 -15.25 -6.20
N SER A 203 9.65 -14.44 -7.22
CA SER A 203 11.02 -14.11 -7.60
C SER A 203 11.77 -13.25 -6.58
N ASP A 204 11.06 -12.46 -5.76
CA ASP A 204 11.68 -11.54 -4.77
C ASP A 204 11.43 -11.95 -3.31
N LEU A 205 10.78 -13.10 -3.09
CA LEU A 205 10.55 -13.61 -1.74
C LEU A 205 11.82 -14.25 -1.18
N GLU A 206 12.17 -13.92 0.05
CA GLU A 206 13.15 -14.64 0.86
C GLU A 206 12.42 -15.46 1.94
N PHE A 207 12.92 -16.66 2.23
CA PHE A 207 12.39 -17.44 3.34
C PHE A 207 12.73 -16.76 4.67
N THR A 208 11.84 -16.85 5.65
CA THR A 208 11.98 -16.14 6.92
C THR A 208 12.05 -17.10 8.09
N ASP A 209 12.57 -16.59 9.22
CA ASP A 209 12.55 -17.28 10.49
C ASP A 209 11.95 -16.39 11.58
N ILE A 210 11.13 -17.00 12.43
CA ILE A 210 10.49 -16.33 13.57
C ILE A 210 10.97 -17.06 14.81
N SER A 211 11.66 -16.34 15.69
CA SER A 211 12.15 -16.84 16.97
C SER A 211 11.52 -16.07 18.11
N LEU A 212 10.78 -16.77 18.97
CA LEU A 212 9.99 -16.18 20.06
C LEU A 212 10.66 -16.38 21.42
N GLN A 213 10.46 -15.40 22.32
CA GLN A 213 10.62 -15.66 23.74
C GLN A 213 9.51 -16.58 24.23
N THR A 214 9.87 -17.56 25.05
CA THR A 214 8.90 -18.44 25.69
C THR A 214 8.48 -17.80 27.02
N THR A 215 7.28 -17.22 27.03
CA THR A 215 6.64 -16.73 28.25
C THR A 215 5.36 -17.51 28.50
N PRO A 216 4.91 -17.67 29.76
CA PRO A 216 3.58 -18.22 30.04
C PRO A 216 2.51 -17.45 29.27
N ALA A 217 1.54 -18.16 28.71
CA ALA A 217 0.41 -17.52 28.02
C ALA A 217 -0.61 -16.93 29.01
N ASP A 218 -0.68 -17.46 30.24
CA ASP A 218 -1.56 -17.00 31.33
C ASP A 218 -3.03 -16.74 30.90
N ARG A 219 -3.54 -17.53 29.95
CA ARG A 219 -4.90 -17.48 29.42
C ARG A 219 -5.48 -18.88 29.29
N SER A 220 -6.80 -19.00 29.28
CA SER A 220 -7.50 -20.29 29.05
C SER A 220 -7.74 -20.59 27.58
N PHE A 221 -7.56 -19.60 26.71
CA PHE A 221 -7.75 -19.68 25.27
C PHE A 221 -6.93 -18.56 24.62
N VAL A 222 -6.36 -18.82 23.44
CA VAL A 222 -5.76 -17.77 22.63
C VAL A 222 -6.13 -17.96 21.16
N THR A 223 -6.12 -16.86 20.41
CA THR A 223 -6.43 -16.83 18.99
C THR A 223 -5.31 -16.15 18.21
N LEU A 224 -5.13 -16.58 16.96
CA LEU A 224 -4.19 -15.98 16.03
C LEU A 224 -4.91 -15.72 14.71
N THR A 225 -4.86 -14.47 14.25
CA THR A 225 -5.46 -14.10 12.96
C THR A 225 -4.40 -14.14 11.86
N TYR A 226 -4.73 -14.74 10.71
CA TYR A 226 -3.79 -14.96 9.61
C TYR A 226 -4.41 -14.80 8.21
N ASP A 227 -3.55 -14.51 7.24
CA ASP A 227 -3.78 -14.79 5.82
C ASP A 227 -2.83 -15.91 5.37
N LEU A 228 -3.25 -16.70 4.38
CA LEU A 228 -2.40 -17.70 3.72
C LEU A 228 -2.27 -17.38 2.23
N TYR A 229 -1.04 -17.37 1.74
CA TYR A 229 -0.72 -17.29 0.31
C TYR A 229 0.00 -18.56 -0.11
N ARG A 230 -0.30 -19.02 -1.32
CA ARG A 230 0.36 -20.14 -1.98
C ARG A 230 0.71 -19.73 -3.40
N ASN A 231 1.99 -19.82 -3.78
CA ASN A 231 2.50 -19.41 -5.09
C ASN A 231 2.03 -18.00 -5.50
N GLY A 232 2.16 -17.06 -4.56
CA GLY A 232 1.69 -15.67 -4.69
C GLY A 232 0.17 -15.45 -4.66
N GLN A 233 -0.65 -16.49 -4.71
CA GLN A 233 -2.11 -16.37 -4.66
C GLN A 233 -2.64 -16.44 -3.23
N LYS A 234 -3.55 -15.52 -2.88
CA LYS A 234 -4.21 -15.53 -1.58
C LYS A 234 -5.23 -16.67 -1.50
N VAL A 235 -5.02 -17.61 -0.60
CA VAL A 235 -5.89 -18.77 -0.35
C VAL A 235 -6.86 -18.46 0.78
N GLU A 236 -6.36 -17.91 1.88
CA GLU A 236 -7.15 -17.54 3.06
C GLU A 236 -7.00 -16.05 3.39
N SER A 237 -8.07 -15.44 3.89
CA SER A 237 -8.09 -14.02 4.21
C SER A 237 -8.74 -13.76 5.56
N ASN A 238 -7.98 -13.16 6.48
CA ASN A 238 -8.39 -12.79 7.83
C ASN A 238 -9.07 -13.95 8.58
N GLN A 239 -8.53 -15.16 8.42
CA GLN A 239 -9.00 -16.30 9.19
C GLN A 239 -8.46 -16.25 10.61
N THR A 240 -9.18 -16.85 11.55
CA THR A 240 -8.76 -16.95 12.94
C THR A 240 -8.64 -18.42 13.32
N VAL A 241 -7.50 -18.79 13.88
CA VAL A 241 -7.26 -20.10 14.50
C VAL A 241 -7.10 -19.90 16.00
N GLY A 242 -7.44 -20.90 16.81
CA GLY A 242 -7.30 -20.81 18.26
C GLY A 242 -6.56 -22.01 18.85
N ASP A 243 -5.86 -21.77 19.94
CA ASP A 243 -5.29 -22.80 20.80
C ASP A 243 -6.17 -22.95 22.06
N PRO A 244 -6.84 -24.11 22.23
CA PRO A 244 -7.72 -24.37 23.36
C PRO A 244 -6.99 -24.56 24.70
N GLU A 245 -5.70 -24.89 24.69
CA GLU A 245 -4.94 -25.20 25.89
C GLU A 245 -3.54 -24.55 25.84
N PRO A 246 -3.48 -23.20 25.88
CA PRO A 246 -2.23 -22.48 25.68
C PRO A 246 -1.28 -22.68 26.87
N ASP A 247 -0.08 -23.20 26.59
CA ASP A 247 0.96 -23.47 27.58
C ASP A 247 1.95 -22.29 27.72
N SER A 248 2.39 -21.75 26.59
CA SER A 248 3.34 -20.67 26.44
C SER A 248 3.07 -19.89 25.16
N THR A 249 3.55 -18.66 25.06
CA THR A 249 3.36 -17.81 23.86
C THR A 249 3.95 -18.44 22.61
N SER A 250 5.14 -19.03 22.70
CA SER A 250 5.79 -19.69 21.58
C SER A 250 5.17 -21.05 21.24
N GLY A 251 4.78 -21.84 22.25
CA GLY A 251 4.03 -23.09 22.06
C GLY A 251 2.69 -22.84 21.38
N SER A 252 1.90 -21.90 21.90
CA SER A 252 0.59 -21.55 21.33
C SER A 252 0.69 -21.04 19.90
N PHE A 253 1.74 -20.25 19.58
CA PHE A 253 1.98 -19.79 18.22
C PHE A 253 2.26 -20.95 17.26
N ILE A 254 3.09 -21.92 17.66
CA ILE A 254 3.38 -23.12 16.87
C ILE A 254 2.14 -24.01 16.74
N ASN A 255 1.40 -24.25 17.81
CA ASN A 255 0.15 -25.02 17.80
C ASN A 255 -0.88 -24.43 16.83
N CYS A 256 -1.01 -23.09 16.82
CA CYS A 256 -1.86 -22.39 15.86
C CYS A 256 -1.43 -22.68 14.41
N ILE A 257 -0.13 -22.62 14.11
CA ILE A 257 0.40 -22.89 12.76
C ILE A 257 0.19 -24.35 12.35
N GLU A 258 0.45 -25.29 13.26
CA GLU A 258 0.21 -26.72 13.03
C GLU A 258 -1.27 -26.98 12.76
N THR A 259 -2.17 -26.32 13.50
CA THR A 259 -3.62 -26.40 13.29
C THR A 259 -4.03 -25.83 11.93
N ILE A 260 -3.41 -24.73 11.49
CA ILE A 260 -3.64 -24.20 10.13
C ILE A 260 -3.28 -25.27 9.09
N PHE A 261 -2.11 -25.91 9.23
CA PHE A 261 -1.64 -26.89 8.26
C PHE A 261 -2.35 -28.25 8.33
N GLN A 262 -3.10 -28.56 9.38
CA GLN A 262 -4.01 -29.72 9.35
C GLN A 262 -5.07 -29.61 8.24
N SER A 263 -5.44 -28.38 7.85
CA SER A 263 -6.34 -28.14 6.71
C SER A 263 -5.64 -28.26 5.35
N TYR A 264 -4.31 -28.33 5.34
CA TYR A 264 -3.44 -28.35 4.17
C TYR A 264 -2.36 -29.45 4.32
N PRO A 265 -2.75 -30.73 4.25
CA PRO A 265 -1.87 -31.86 4.60
C PRO A 265 -0.65 -32.04 3.67
N ASP A 266 -0.63 -31.33 2.55
CA ASP A 266 0.49 -31.23 1.61
C ASP A 266 1.58 -30.24 2.08
N ILE A 267 1.23 -29.33 2.99
CA ILE A 267 2.18 -28.45 3.68
C ILE A 267 2.75 -29.20 4.88
N SER A 268 4.07 -29.29 4.97
CA SER A 268 4.77 -30.17 5.90
C SER A 268 5.74 -29.41 6.79
N ILE A 269 5.81 -29.79 8.06
CA ILE A 269 6.73 -29.24 9.07
C ILE A 269 7.67 -30.36 9.54
N ASP A 270 8.99 -30.12 9.52
CA ASP A 270 9.99 -30.95 10.21
C ASP A 270 10.09 -30.57 11.69
N GLN A 271 9.62 -31.45 12.56
CA GLN A 271 9.74 -31.32 14.02
C GLN A 271 11.07 -31.88 14.57
N GLY A 272 12.06 -32.16 13.72
CA GLY A 272 13.41 -32.59 14.11
C GLY A 272 13.73 -34.06 13.83
N GLY A 273 12.79 -34.82 13.24
CA GLY A 273 13.02 -36.20 12.80
C GLY A 273 13.82 -36.31 11.49
N GLY A 274 14.03 -35.19 10.79
CA GLY A 274 14.60 -35.17 9.46
C GLY A 274 13.58 -35.55 8.38
N GLY A 275 13.91 -35.27 7.13
CA GLY A 275 13.02 -35.51 5.99
C GLY A 275 12.81 -34.26 5.13
N ILE A 276 11.80 -34.31 4.25
CA ILE A 276 11.53 -33.24 3.28
C ILE A 276 10.34 -32.43 3.78
N ALA A 277 10.56 -31.14 4.09
CA ALA A 277 9.50 -30.28 4.62
C ALA A 277 9.57 -28.83 4.14
N HIS A 278 8.46 -28.12 4.26
CA HIS A 278 8.32 -26.69 3.95
C HIS A 278 8.84 -25.79 5.08
N PHE A 279 8.55 -26.19 6.31
CA PHE A 279 8.96 -25.47 7.52
C PHE A 279 9.69 -26.41 8.50
N SER A 280 10.35 -25.84 9.51
CA SER A 280 10.88 -26.59 10.64
C SER A 280 10.70 -25.86 11.96
N THR A 281 10.42 -26.64 13.01
CA THR A 281 10.15 -26.17 14.39
C THR A 281 11.12 -26.74 15.43
N ARG A 282 12.33 -27.15 15.02
CA ARG A 282 13.34 -27.92 15.81
C ARG A 282 13.59 -27.52 17.27
N ASN A 283 13.28 -26.29 17.68
CA ASN A 283 13.58 -25.82 19.04
C ASN A 283 12.34 -25.41 19.85
N GLY A 284 11.12 -25.63 19.37
CA GLY A 284 9.86 -25.31 20.09
C GLY A 284 9.61 -23.82 20.35
N TYR A 285 10.57 -22.95 20.06
CA TYR A 285 10.44 -21.49 20.15
C TYR A 285 10.77 -20.78 18.82
N ARG A 286 11.11 -21.55 17.79
CA ARG A 286 11.53 -21.04 16.49
C ARG A 286 10.82 -21.81 15.39
N ILE A 287 10.29 -21.09 14.42
CA ILE A 287 9.80 -21.65 13.16
C ILE A 287 10.55 -21.00 11.99
N LEU A 288 11.01 -21.82 11.05
CA LEU A 288 11.81 -21.41 9.90
C LEU A 288 11.14 -21.92 8.63
N GLY A 289 10.96 -21.05 7.64
CA GLY A 289 10.63 -21.47 6.29
C GLY A 289 11.87 -21.78 5.46
N ASN A 290 11.69 -22.56 4.40
CA ASN A 290 12.79 -23.10 3.60
C ASN A 290 13.00 -22.43 2.24
N LYS A 291 14.19 -22.66 1.69
CA LYS A 291 14.60 -22.20 0.35
C LYS A 291 13.96 -22.97 -0.82
N GLY A 292 13.37 -24.14 -0.57
CA GLY A 292 12.74 -24.96 -1.61
C GLY A 292 13.74 -25.51 -2.62
N ASP A 293 14.85 -26.09 -2.17
CA ASP A 293 15.88 -26.62 -3.07
C ASP A 293 15.46 -27.94 -3.75
N LEU A 294 14.45 -28.64 -3.23
CA LEU A 294 13.93 -29.89 -3.80
C LEU A 294 12.63 -29.70 -4.60
N GLU A 295 11.68 -28.96 -4.04
CA GLU A 295 10.39 -28.67 -4.67
C GLU A 295 10.07 -27.20 -4.46
N LYS A 296 9.73 -26.49 -5.53
CA LYS A 296 9.39 -25.06 -5.48
C LYS A 296 7.90 -24.91 -5.27
N GLU A 297 7.56 -24.31 -4.15
CA GLU A 297 6.19 -24.04 -3.74
C GLU A 297 6.24 -22.94 -2.68
N SER A 298 5.92 -21.70 -3.06
CA SER A 298 5.94 -20.63 -2.08
C SER A 298 4.72 -20.72 -1.19
N ILE A 299 4.94 -20.62 0.12
CA ILE A 299 3.88 -20.54 1.11
C ILE A 299 4.24 -19.38 2.03
N ARG A 300 3.31 -18.45 2.17
CA ARG A 300 3.45 -17.27 3.02
C ARG A 300 2.26 -17.16 3.95
N LEU A 301 2.54 -17.22 5.24
CA LEU A 301 1.59 -16.91 6.30
C LEU A 301 1.84 -15.49 6.80
N VAL A 302 0.78 -14.68 6.84
CA VAL A 302 0.84 -13.31 7.35
C VAL A 302 -0.01 -13.26 8.61
N PHE A 303 0.63 -13.18 9.77
CA PHE A 303 -0.05 -13.11 11.06
C PHE A 303 -0.31 -11.66 11.44
N LYS A 304 -1.47 -11.37 12.00
CA LYS A 304 -1.93 -10.00 12.26
C LYS A 304 -2.49 -9.88 13.67
N GLN A 305 -2.24 -8.73 14.28
CA GLN A 305 -3.00 -8.30 15.44
C GLN A 305 -4.46 -8.05 15.04
N ASN A 306 -5.39 -8.56 15.84
CA ASN A 306 -6.82 -8.41 15.66
C ASN A 306 -7.46 -7.85 16.93
N PRO A 307 -7.61 -6.51 17.03
CA PRO A 307 -8.18 -5.86 18.22
C PRO A 307 -9.64 -6.24 18.51
N SER A 308 -10.34 -6.91 17.59
CA SER A 308 -11.70 -7.39 17.81
C SER A 308 -11.75 -8.75 18.53
N GLN A 309 -10.62 -9.44 18.64
CA GLN A 309 -10.49 -10.69 19.40
C GLN A 309 -9.92 -10.38 20.79
N GLU A 310 -10.70 -10.65 21.84
CA GLU A 310 -10.26 -10.44 23.22
C GLU A 310 -9.05 -11.35 23.56
N ASP A 311 -9.07 -12.56 23.00
CA ASP A 311 -8.07 -13.60 23.17
C ASP A 311 -6.91 -13.53 22.15
N ASP A 312 -6.63 -12.36 21.57
CA ASP A 312 -5.55 -12.24 20.56
C ASP A 312 -4.15 -12.52 21.15
N LEU A 313 -3.48 -13.52 20.58
CA LEU A 313 -2.12 -13.93 20.93
C LEU A 313 -1.07 -12.93 20.43
N PHE A 314 -1.33 -12.24 19.31
CA PHE A 314 -0.33 -11.46 18.60
C PHE A 314 0.41 -10.42 19.48
N PRO A 315 -0.27 -9.63 20.33
CA PRO A 315 0.38 -8.62 21.17
C PRO A 315 1.35 -9.21 22.22
N MET A 316 1.27 -10.51 22.47
CA MET A 316 2.11 -11.22 23.43
C MET A 316 3.38 -11.80 22.79
N LEU A 317 3.53 -11.69 21.47
CA LEU A 317 4.68 -12.22 20.75
C LEU A 317 5.88 -11.27 20.89
N ILE A 318 6.95 -11.77 21.49
CA ILE A 318 8.20 -11.04 21.71
C ILE A 318 9.33 -11.73 20.97
N ASP A 319 10.10 -10.97 20.21
CA ASP A 319 11.26 -11.48 19.49
C ASP A 319 12.35 -11.95 20.47
N ARG A 320 12.87 -13.15 20.24
CA ARG A 320 13.82 -13.81 21.14
C ARG A 320 15.11 -13.02 21.29
N TYR A 321 15.60 -12.43 20.21
CA TYR A 321 16.95 -11.86 20.14
C TYR A 321 16.98 -10.40 20.57
N SER A 322 16.02 -9.60 20.12
CA SER A 322 15.90 -8.18 20.45
C SER A 322 15.18 -7.93 21.77
N GLY A 323 14.33 -8.86 22.21
CA GLY A 323 13.47 -8.67 23.39
C GLY A 323 12.38 -7.62 23.20
N GLN A 324 12.12 -7.21 21.96
CA GLN A 324 11.07 -6.25 21.61
C GLN A 324 9.80 -7.00 21.17
N PRO A 325 8.60 -6.45 21.41
CA PRO A 325 7.37 -6.95 20.81
C PRO A 325 7.43 -6.91 19.29
N PHE A 326 6.81 -7.89 18.64
CA PHE A 326 6.65 -7.87 17.18
C PHE A 326 5.65 -6.79 16.75
N ASN A 327 5.94 -6.14 15.62
CA ASN A 327 4.98 -5.24 14.97
C ASN A 327 4.06 -6.05 14.06
N SER A 328 2.76 -5.76 14.10
CA SER A 328 1.81 -6.39 13.18
C SER A 328 1.93 -5.81 11.77
N PRO A 329 1.98 -6.65 10.73
CA PRO A 329 2.01 -8.11 10.73
C PRO A 329 3.44 -8.66 10.77
N ILE A 330 3.54 -9.95 11.12
CA ILE A 330 4.76 -10.74 10.90
C ILE A 330 4.51 -11.79 9.83
N GLU A 331 5.56 -12.12 9.08
CA GLU A 331 5.47 -13.02 7.93
C GLU A 331 6.36 -14.24 8.10
N LEU A 332 5.76 -15.41 7.92
CA LEU A 332 6.46 -16.68 7.83
C LEU A 332 6.41 -17.17 6.38
N ILE A 333 7.58 -17.21 5.73
CA ILE A 333 7.72 -17.48 4.31
C ILE A 333 8.61 -18.69 4.09
N THR A 334 8.14 -19.62 3.25
CA THR A 334 8.96 -20.63 2.59
C THR A 334 8.83 -20.50 1.08
N LEU A 335 9.89 -20.86 0.36
CA LEU A 335 9.96 -20.95 -1.10
C LEU A 335 9.80 -22.40 -1.60
N GLY A 336 9.51 -23.34 -0.68
CA GLY A 336 9.23 -24.74 -1.00
C GLY A 336 9.93 -25.72 -0.08
N LYS A 337 10.02 -26.98 -0.50
CA LYS A 337 10.56 -28.07 0.33
C LYS A 337 12.08 -28.18 0.24
N THR A 338 12.72 -28.36 1.39
CA THR A 338 14.15 -28.68 1.51
C THR A 338 14.32 -29.96 2.34
N MET A 339 15.45 -30.66 2.15
CA MET A 339 15.82 -31.82 2.96
C MET A 339 16.45 -31.38 4.28
N TYR A 340 15.98 -31.96 5.36
CA TYR A 340 16.53 -31.83 6.69
C TYR A 340 17.29 -33.08 7.08
N GLU A 341 18.54 -32.91 7.50
CA GLU A 341 19.29 -33.99 8.15
C GLU A 341 18.67 -34.23 9.53
N GLY A 342 18.16 -35.44 9.75
CA GLY A 342 17.73 -35.89 11.07
C GLY A 342 18.91 -35.96 12.03
N PHE A 343 18.66 -35.76 13.32
CA PHE A 343 19.65 -35.95 14.37
C PHE A 343 19.60 -37.37 14.93
#